data_AF-A0AB36P1Q9-F1
#
_entry.id   AF-A0AB36P1Q9-F1
#
_cell.length_a   1.000
_cell.length_b   1.000
_cell.length_c   1.000
_cell.angle_alpha   90.00
_cell.angle_beta   90.00
_cell.angle_gamma   90.00
#
_symmetry.space_group_name_H-M   'P 1'
#
loop_
_entity.id
_entity.type
_entity.pdbx_description
1 polymer ?
#
loop_
_entity_poly.entity_id
_entity_poly.type
_entity_poly.pdbx_seq_one_letter_code
_entity_poly.pdbx_strand_id
1 'polypeptide(L)'
;MINLIELKKRSRNQNSFTDERYFEIKFKLQFITSIGAIIITVFGYIGYENYNAILIKTDELNNKLSRLDNQINDYDKKIETLNLYSKDIEKIMGVSKSDLKSLNATIANIRDKNVLDKNFYFIDNLSLLSSNELKKIYFKDLVTSYGDRLPIFTIPPTIIVAPSTGGNFFINKITNEYVELGIGSSVGIDDDKFPFTLIISKRK
;
A
#
# COMPACT_ATOMS: atom_id res chain seq x y z
N MET A 1 -106.68 -20.46 45.65
CA MET A 1 -107.12 -19.57 44.56
C MET A 1 -106.66 -18.16 44.93
N ILE A 2 -105.51 -17.72 44.41
CA ILE A 2 -104.88 -16.45 44.81
C ILE A 2 -105.72 -15.29 44.25
N ASN A 3 -106.11 -14.37 45.13
CA ASN A 3 -107.04 -13.29 44.85
C ASN A 3 -106.41 -12.26 43.90
N LEU A 4 -106.78 -12.33 42.61
CA LEU A 4 -106.32 -11.42 41.55
C LEU A 4 -106.53 -9.93 41.87
N ILE A 5 -107.46 -9.63 42.79
CA ILE A 5 -107.77 -8.27 43.24
C ILE A 5 -106.65 -7.71 44.16
N GLU A 6 -106.00 -8.55 44.97
CA GLU A 6 -104.89 -8.13 45.83
C GLU A 6 -103.59 -7.89 45.06
N LEU A 7 -103.32 -8.70 44.03
CA LEU A 7 -102.18 -8.48 43.13
C LEU A 7 -102.32 -7.17 42.34
N LYS A 8 -103.54 -6.83 41.90
CA LYS A 8 -103.81 -5.55 41.21
C LYS A 8 -103.67 -4.33 42.14
N LYS A 9 -103.92 -4.50 43.44
CA LYS A 9 -103.74 -3.43 44.43
C LYS A 9 -102.27 -3.19 44.80
N ARG A 10 -101.43 -4.23 44.80
CA ARG A 10 -99.96 -4.08 44.96
C ARG A 10 -99.26 -3.48 43.74
N SER A 11 -99.79 -3.70 42.53
CA SER A 11 -99.27 -3.08 41.30
C SER A 11 -99.58 -1.58 41.18
N ARG A 12 -100.63 -1.07 41.83
CA ARG A 12 -101.01 0.37 41.81
C ARG A 12 -100.25 1.24 42.81
N ASN A 13 -99.33 0.67 43.59
CA ASN A 13 -98.39 1.45 44.40
C ASN A 13 -97.01 1.54 43.72
N GLN A 14 -97.01 1.59 42.39
CA GLN A 14 -95.84 1.97 41.60
C GLN A 14 -95.93 3.47 41.34
N ASN A 15 -95.13 4.21 42.11
CA ASN A 15 -94.63 5.56 41.83
C ASN A 15 -95.24 6.22 40.57
N SER A 16 -96.38 6.92 40.73
CA SER A 16 -96.76 7.90 39.73
C SER A 16 -95.62 8.92 39.65
N PHE A 17 -95.00 9.06 38.48
CA PHE A 17 -94.03 10.13 38.24
C PHE A 17 -94.74 11.46 38.51
N THR A 18 -94.47 12.06 39.66
CA THR A 18 -94.80 13.47 39.87
C THR A 18 -93.98 14.28 38.88
N ASP A 19 -94.54 15.35 38.33
CA ASP A 19 -93.85 16.22 37.35
C ASP A 19 -92.44 16.60 37.83
N GLU A 20 -92.28 16.83 39.13
CA GLU A 20 -91.01 17.10 39.79
C GLU A 20 -89.94 16.00 39.59
N ARG A 21 -90.29 14.72 39.79
CA ARG A 21 -89.35 13.59 39.56
C ARG A 21 -88.98 13.46 38.08
N TYR A 22 -89.92 13.75 37.18
CA TYR A 22 -89.64 13.75 35.74
C TYR A 22 -88.63 14.83 35.36
N PHE A 23 -88.81 16.06 35.84
CA PHE A 23 -87.87 17.15 35.59
C PHE A 23 -86.49 16.89 36.20
N GLU A 24 -86.42 16.28 37.39
CA GLU A 24 -85.15 15.90 38.01
C GLU A 24 -84.37 14.88 37.17
N ILE A 25 -85.04 13.83 36.69
CA ILE A 25 -84.41 12.79 35.85
C ILE A 25 -83.98 13.39 34.51
N LYS A 26 -84.81 14.22 33.88
CA LYS A 26 -84.47 14.91 32.63
C LYS A 26 -83.24 15.79 32.81
N PHE A 27 -83.17 16.55 33.90
CA PHE A 27 -82.01 17.39 34.22
C PHE A 27 -80.75 16.56 34.44
N LYS A 28 -80.82 15.47 35.21
CA LYS A 28 -79.70 14.54 35.42
C LYS A 28 -79.22 13.92 34.11
N LEU A 29 -80.13 13.52 33.24
CA LEU A 29 -79.78 12.97 31.93
C LEU A 29 -79.11 14.01 31.04
N GLN A 30 -79.65 15.22 30.97
CA GLN A 30 -79.03 16.32 30.21
C GLN A 30 -77.63 16.65 30.74
N PHE A 31 -77.46 16.71 32.07
CA PHE A 31 -76.18 16.94 32.71
C PHE A 31 -75.15 15.84 32.38
N ILE A 32 -75.54 14.57 32.46
CA ILE A 32 -74.68 13.43 32.09
C ILE A 32 -74.29 13.52 30.61
N THR A 33 -75.25 13.82 29.72
CA THR A 33 -74.97 13.96 28.29
C THR A 33 -74.01 15.12 28.01
N SER A 34 -74.19 16.27 28.66
CA SER A 34 -73.30 17.42 28.53
C SER A 34 -71.89 17.10 29.02
N ILE A 35 -71.75 16.47 30.19
CA ILE A 35 -70.43 16.05 30.70
C ILE A 35 -69.80 15.02 29.79
N GLY A 36 -70.56 14.03 29.32
CA GLY A 36 -70.09 13.02 28.39
C GLY A 36 -69.55 13.62 27.09
N ALA A 37 -70.25 14.61 26.51
CA ALA A 37 -69.79 15.32 25.34
C ALA A 37 -68.46 16.06 25.60
N ILE A 38 -68.35 16.78 26.73
CA ILE A 38 -67.10 17.47 27.11
C ILE A 38 -65.95 16.49 27.26
N ILE A 39 -66.17 15.36 27.95
CA ILE A 39 -65.17 14.31 28.14
C ILE A 39 -64.71 13.78 26.78
N ILE A 40 -65.64 13.42 25.89
CA ILE A 40 -65.30 12.91 24.54
C ILE A 40 -64.49 13.94 23.76
N THR A 41 -64.85 15.23 23.81
CA THR A 41 -64.11 16.30 23.13
C THR A 41 -62.69 16.45 23.69
N VAL A 42 -62.53 16.46 25.02
CA VAL A 42 -61.21 16.59 25.66
C VAL A 42 -60.31 15.39 25.34
N PHE A 43 -60.83 14.16 25.47
CA PHE A 43 -60.07 12.96 25.12
C PHE A 43 -59.78 12.88 23.61
N GLY A 44 -60.71 13.31 22.76
CA GLY A 44 -60.50 13.41 21.32
C GLY A 44 -59.37 14.40 20.98
N TYR A 45 -59.36 15.57 21.61
CA TYR A 45 -58.31 16.57 21.41
C TYR A 45 -56.93 16.06 21.88
N ILE A 46 -56.85 15.51 23.10
CA ILE A 46 -55.61 14.94 23.64
C ILE A 46 -55.12 13.75 22.78
N GLY A 47 -56.04 12.90 22.32
CA GLY A 47 -55.73 11.78 21.44
C GLY A 47 -55.18 12.24 20.08
N TYR A 48 -55.78 13.27 19.50
CA TYR A 48 -55.37 13.85 18.21
C TYR A 48 -53.96 14.48 18.28
N GLU A 49 -53.69 15.30 19.29
CA GLU A 49 -52.36 15.91 19.50
C GLU A 49 -51.27 14.83 19.66
N ASN A 50 -51.52 13.82 20.50
CA ASN A 50 -50.57 12.72 20.71
C ASN A 50 -50.37 11.88 19.45
N TYR A 51 -51.43 11.58 18.70
CA TYR A 51 -51.35 10.84 17.43
C TYR A 51 -50.47 11.57 16.42
N ASN A 52 -50.68 12.88 16.24
CA ASN A 52 -49.87 13.68 15.32
C ASN A 52 -48.40 13.75 15.75
N ALA A 53 -48.14 13.90 17.06
CA ALA A 53 -46.76 13.90 17.57
C ALA A 53 -46.04 12.57 17.33
N ILE A 54 -46.75 11.44 17.47
CA ILE A 54 -46.21 10.11 17.17
C ILE A 54 -45.98 9.95 15.66
N LEU A 55 -46.90 10.43 14.83
CA LEU A 55 -46.78 10.36 13.38
C LEU A 55 -45.53 11.11 12.89
N ILE A 56 -45.33 12.35 13.35
CA ILE A 56 -44.15 13.17 12.99
C ILE A 56 -42.85 12.45 13.41
N LYS A 57 -42.80 11.92 14.64
CA LYS A 57 -41.62 11.17 15.11
C LYS A 57 -41.37 9.91 14.28
N THR A 58 -42.43 9.24 13.86
CA THR A 58 -42.35 8.04 13.02
C THR A 58 -41.78 8.39 11.65
N ASP A 59 -42.23 9.48 11.04
CA ASP A 59 -41.70 9.96 9.75
C ASP A 59 -40.23 10.39 9.87
N GLU A 60 -39.86 11.08 10.95
CA GLU A 60 -38.45 11.42 11.21
C GLU A 60 -37.57 10.17 11.36
N LEU A 61 -38.04 9.15 12.08
CA LEU A 61 -37.33 7.89 12.25
C LEU A 61 -37.21 7.15 10.92
N ASN A 62 -38.26 7.08 10.12
CA ASN A 62 -38.24 6.46 8.78
C ASN A 62 -37.25 7.17 7.85
N ASN A 63 -37.21 8.51 7.88
CA ASN A 63 -36.24 9.29 7.11
C ASN A 63 -34.80 9.03 7.56
N LYS A 64 -34.56 8.93 8.88
CA LYS A 64 -33.24 8.56 9.40
C LYS A 64 -32.85 7.14 9.01
N LEU A 65 -33.78 6.19 9.07
CA LEU A 65 -33.56 4.80 8.66
C LEU A 65 -33.16 4.74 7.19
N SER A 66 -33.93 5.40 6.31
CA SER A 66 -33.64 5.46 4.88
C SER A 66 -32.26 6.08 4.58
N ARG A 67 -31.86 7.12 5.33
CA ARG A 67 -30.52 7.70 5.20
C ARG A 67 -29.42 6.72 5.64
N LEU A 68 -29.62 6.01 6.74
CA LEU A 68 -28.67 5.01 7.22
C LEU A 68 -28.54 3.84 6.22
N ASP A 69 -29.65 3.36 5.66
CA ASP A 69 -29.62 2.30 4.64
C ASP A 69 -28.83 2.72 3.40
N ASN A 70 -28.99 3.97 2.96
CA ASN A 70 -28.21 4.52 1.85
C ASN A 70 -26.72 4.62 2.20
N GLN A 71 -26.37 4.99 3.43
CA GLN A 71 -24.98 5.02 3.88
C GLN A 71 -24.37 3.62 3.96
N ILE A 72 -25.12 2.62 4.45
CA ILE A 72 -24.69 1.22 4.48
C ILE A 72 -24.40 0.73 3.06
N ASN A 73 -25.32 0.97 2.12
CA ASN A 73 -25.12 0.59 0.72
C ASN A 73 -23.89 1.27 0.08
N ASP A 74 -23.59 2.53 0.44
CA ASP A 74 -22.38 3.22 -0.02
C ASP A 74 -21.11 2.58 0.57
N TYR A 75 -21.12 2.23 1.84
CA TYR A 75 -20.00 1.55 2.49
C TYR A 75 -19.77 0.14 1.95
N ASP A 76 -20.82 -0.63 1.65
CA ASP A 76 -20.70 -1.96 1.05
C ASP A 76 -20.00 -1.89 -0.31
N LYS A 77 -20.36 -0.91 -1.16
CA LYS A 77 -19.69 -0.67 -2.46
C LYS A 77 -18.22 -0.27 -2.30
N LYS A 78 -17.90 0.55 -1.29
CA LYS A 78 -16.52 0.91 -0.96
C LYS A 78 -15.71 -0.32 -0.52
N ILE A 79 -16.29 -1.19 0.31
CA ILE A 79 -15.65 -2.43 0.76
C ILE A 79 -15.40 -3.36 -0.43
N GLU A 80 -16.38 -3.53 -1.34
CA GLU A 80 -16.21 -4.32 -2.55
C GLU A 80 -15.04 -3.80 -3.41
N THR A 81 -14.97 -2.49 -3.59
CA THR A 81 -13.88 -1.84 -4.34
C THR A 81 -12.51 -2.06 -3.67
N LEU A 82 -12.43 -1.93 -2.34
CA LEU A 82 -11.21 -2.18 -1.57
C LEU A 82 -10.76 -3.64 -1.68
N ASN A 83 -11.69 -4.59 -1.70
CA ASN A 83 -11.37 -6.02 -1.86
C ASN A 83 -10.77 -6.31 -3.24
N LEU A 84 -11.27 -5.66 -4.30
CA LEU A 84 -10.67 -5.76 -5.64
C LEU A 84 -9.24 -5.23 -5.64
N TYR A 85 -8.99 -4.05 -5.06
CA TYR A 85 -7.64 -3.50 -4.95
C TYR A 85 -6.69 -4.39 -4.14
N SER A 86 -7.16 -4.97 -3.02
CA SER A 86 -6.35 -5.90 -2.23
C SER A 86 -5.91 -7.11 -3.06
N LYS A 87 -6.82 -7.68 -3.85
CA LYS A 87 -6.52 -8.82 -4.72
C LYS A 87 -5.51 -8.47 -5.83
N ASP A 88 -5.63 -7.28 -6.41
CA ASP A 88 -4.67 -6.81 -7.42
C ASP A 88 -3.28 -6.59 -6.83
N ILE A 89 -3.20 -6.02 -5.62
CA ILE A 89 -1.93 -5.84 -4.89
C ILE A 89 -1.29 -7.21 -4.58
N GLU A 90 -2.06 -8.18 -4.11
CA GLU A 90 -1.56 -9.54 -3.85
C GLU A 90 -0.97 -10.19 -5.11
N LYS A 91 -1.65 -10.04 -6.26
CA LYS A 91 -1.17 -10.55 -7.55
C LYS A 91 0.15 -9.90 -7.95
N ILE A 92 0.26 -8.58 -7.86
CA ILE A 92 1.49 -7.84 -8.19
C ILE A 92 2.64 -8.28 -7.29
N MET A 93 2.40 -8.36 -5.97
CA MET A 93 3.42 -8.85 -5.03
C MET A 93 3.89 -10.27 -5.34
N GLY A 94 2.97 -11.15 -5.77
CA GLY A 94 3.31 -12.50 -6.21
C GLY A 94 4.29 -12.52 -7.38
N VAL A 95 4.00 -11.73 -8.43
CA VAL A 95 4.87 -11.59 -9.61
C VAL A 95 6.22 -10.97 -9.24
N SER A 96 6.23 -9.89 -8.46
CA SER A 96 7.48 -9.26 -8.03
C SER A 96 8.37 -10.20 -7.21
N LYS A 97 7.80 -11.06 -6.36
CA LYS A 97 8.57 -12.07 -5.61
C LYS A 97 9.20 -13.12 -6.53
N SER A 98 8.49 -13.58 -7.56
CA SER A 98 9.07 -14.52 -8.53
C SER A 98 10.19 -13.88 -9.35
N ASP A 99 10.01 -12.63 -9.75
CA ASP A 99 11.01 -11.90 -10.54
C ASP A 99 12.27 -11.65 -9.72
N LEU A 100 12.14 -11.25 -8.45
CA LEU A 100 13.28 -11.12 -7.53
C LEU A 100 14.01 -12.43 -7.31
N LYS A 101 13.29 -13.56 -7.22
CA LYS A 101 13.92 -14.88 -7.10
C LYS A 101 14.72 -15.23 -8.36
N SER A 102 14.16 -14.96 -9.54
CA SER A 102 14.83 -15.17 -10.83
C SER A 102 16.05 -14.27 -11.00
N LEU A 103 15.94 -13.00 -10.59
CA LEU A 103 17.04 -12.05 -10.60
C LEU A 103 18.16 -12.49 -9.64
N ASN A 104 17.81 -12.90 -8.42
CA ASN A 104 18.80 -13.42 -7.47
C ASN A 104 19.50 -14.68 -7.96
N ALA A 105 18.76 -15.60 -8.60
CA ALA A 105 19.37 -16.76 -9.25
C ALA A 105 20.33 -16.34 -10.38
N THR A 106 19.96 -15.33 -11.16
CA THR A 106 20.80 -14.78 -12.23
C THR A 106 22.05 -14.10 -11.66
N ILE A 107 21.93 -13.32 -10.59
CA ILE A 107 23.06 -12.70 -9.89
C ILE A 107 23.99 -13.76 -9.31
N ALA A 108 23.45 -14.82 -8.70
CA ALA A 108 24.26 -15.93 -8.20
C ALA A 108 25.02 -16.62 -9.35
N ASN A 109 24.31 -16.94 -10.44
CA ASN A 109 24.93 -17.51 -11.65
C ASN A 109 26.00 -16.60 -12.24
N ILE A 110 25.76 -15.29 -12.30
CA ILE A 110 26.76 -14.31 -12.75
C ILE A 110 27.91 -14.28 -11.77
N ARG A 111 27.68 -14.21 -10.45
CA ARG A 111 28.76 -14.19 -9.46
C ARG A 111 29.64 -15.41 -9.60
N ASP A 112 29.05 -16.60 -9.64
CA ASP A 112 29.77 -17.86 -9.82
C ASP A 112 30.56 -17.89 -11.14
N LYS A 113 29.99 -17.31 -12.21
CA LYS A 113 30.67 -17.15 -13.51
C LYS A 113 31.59 -15.93 -13.61
N ASN A 114 31.53 -14.95 -12.72
CA ASN A 114 32.35 -13.72 -12.74
C ASN A 114 33.46 -13.80 -11.69
N VAL A 115 33.46 -14.87 -10.88
CA VAL A 115 34.69 -15.45 -10.31
C VAL A 115 35.45 -16.28 -11.37
N LEU A 116 35.07 -16.24 -12.67
CA LEU A 116 35.96 -16.67 -13.74
C LEU A 116 37.18 -15.74 -13.74
N ASP A 117 38.21 -16.20 -13.03
CA ASP A 117 39.62 -15.92 -13.23
C ASP A 117 39.89 -14.53 -13.82
N LYS A 118 40.14 -13.53 -12.97
CA LYS A 118 40.92 -12.35 -13.36
C LYS A 118 42.34 -12.82 -13.71
N ASN A 119 42.49 -13.60 -14.78
CA ASN A 119 43.79 -13.90 -15.34
C ASN A 119 44.31 -12.63 -15.99
N PHE A 120 43.45 -11.75 -16.52
CA PHE A 120 43.86 -10.52 -17.16
C PHE A 120 43.63 -9.30 -16.27
N TYR A 121 44.66 -8.45 -16.17
CA TYR A 121 44.64 -7.18 -15.46
C TYR A 121 45.04 -6.08 -16.44
N PHE A 122 44.25 -5.01 -16.50
CA PHE A 122 44.50 -3.85 -17.34
C PHE A 122 44.97 -2.70 -16.46
N ILE A 123 46.09 -2.09 -16.83
CA ILE A 123 46.68 -0.95 -16.13
C ILE A 123 46.89 0.17 -17.14
N ASP A 124 46.09 1.23 -17.02
CA ASP A 124 46.13 2.40 -17.89
C ASP A 124 46.97 3.53 -17.28
N ASN A 125 47.11 4.63 -18.03
CA ASN A 125 47.78 5.87 -17.59
C ASN A 125 49.26 5.71 -17.19
N LEU A 126 49.94 4.69 -17.72
CA LEU A 126 51.38 4.56 -17.57
C LEU A 126 52.09 5.39 -18.64
N SER A 127 53.25 5.95 -18.28
CA SER A 127 54.11 6.66 -19.23
C SER A 127 55.59 6.41 -18.94
N LEU A 128 56.35 6.37 -20.03
CA LEU A 128 57.80 6.27 -20.03
C LEU A 128 58.38 7.52 -20.70
N LEU A 129 59.49 8.00 -20.16
CA LEU A 129 60.23 9.11 -20.77
C LEU A 129 61.12 8.56 -21.90
N SER A 130 61.32 9.37 -22.94
CA SER A 130 62.29 9.11 -24.01
C SER A 130 63.70 9.09 -23.44
N SER A 131 64.13 7.94 -22.93
CA SER A 131 65.47 7.74 -22.39
C SER A 131 65.98 6.37 -22.83
N ASN A 132 67.29 6.27 -23.02
CA ASN A 132 67.95 4.98 -23.26
C ASN A 132 67.99 4.10 -22.00
N GLU A 133 67.43 4.56 -20.87
CA GLU A 133 67.41 3.82 -19.62
C GLU A 133 66.21 2.88 -19.53
N LEU A 134 66.46 1.67 -19.04
CA LEU A 134 65.42 0.71 -18.73
C LEU A 134 64.71 1.10 -17.44
N LYS A 135 63.38 1.15 -17.46
CA LYS A 135 62.58 1.44 -16.28
C LYS A 135 61.97 0.17 -15.71
N LYS A 136 62.14 -0.01 -14.40
CA LYS A 136 61.46 -1.05 -13.64
C LYS A 136 60.10 -0.55 -13.16
N ILE A 137 59.07 -1.33 -13.43
CA ILE A 137 57.70 -1.08 -12.99
C ILE A 137 57.31 -2.24 -12.07
N TYR A 138 57.12 -1.95 -10.79
CA TYR A 138 56.78 -2.95 -9.78
C TYR A 138 55.26 -3.17 -9.72
N PHE A 139 54.82 -4.43 -9.74
CA PHE A 139 53.40 -4.76 -9.75
C PHE A 139 52.67 -4.37 -8.46
N LYS A 140 53.39 -4.28 -7.33
CA LYS A 140 52.83 -3.85 -6.03
C LYS A 140 52.35 -2.39 -6.03
N ASP A 141 52.95 -1.56 -6.90
CA ASP A 141 52.67 -0.13 -7.00
C ASP A 141 51.61 0.16 -8.07
N LEU A 142 51.19 -0.87 -8.80
CA LEU A 142 50.20 -0.77 -9.86
C LEU A 142 48.79 -1.03 -9.33
N VAL A 143 47.84 -0.31 -9.90
CA VAL A 143 46.42 -0.46 -9.67
C VAL A 143 45.76 -0.65 -11.03
N THR A 144 44.82 -1.57 -11.11
CA THR A 144 44.07 -1.80 -12.35
C THR A 144 43.25 -0.58 -12.73
N SER A 145 42.81 -0.49 -13.98
CA SER A 145 41.89 0.55 -14.45
C SER A 145 40.57 0.62 -13.66
N TYR A 146 40.25 -0.45 -12.91
CA TYR A 146 39.07 -0.56 -12.05
C TYR A 146 39.33 -0.22 -10.57
N GLY A 147 40.56 0.15 -10.20
CA GLY A 147 40.91 0.52 -8.82
C GLY A 147 41.41 -0.63 -7.94
N ASP A 148 41.45 -1.87 -8.45
CA ASP A 148 41.94 -3.03 -7.70
C ASP A 148 43.47 -3.11 -7.69
N ARG A 149 44.05 -3.56 -6.56
CA ARG A 149 45.47 -3.95 -6.51
C ARG A 149 45.70 -5.28 -7.23
N LEU A 150 46.85 -5.43 -7.85
CA LEU A 150 47.27 -6.69 -8.46
C LEU A 150 47.55 -7.76 -7.40
N PRO A 151 47.33 -9.05 -7.72
CA PRO A 151 47.71 -10.15 -6.85
C PRO A 151 49.24 -10.24 -6.75
N ILE A 152 49.72 -10.94 -5.72
CA ILE A 152 51.12 -11.37 -5.66
C ILE A 152 51.30 -12.50 -6.68
N PHE A 153 52.18 -12.29 -7.66
CA PHE A 153 52.53 -13.32 -8.63
C PHE A 153 53.58 -14.24 -8.02
N THR A 154 53.34 -15.55 -8.07
CA THR A 154 54.33 -16.57 -7.66
C THR A 154 55.24 -16.97 -8.82
N ILE A 155 54.77 -16.79 -10.05
CA ILE A 155 55.46 -17.08 -11.31
C ILE A 155 55.40 -15.79 -12.16
N PRO A 156 56.45 -15.45 -12.94
CA PRO A 156 56.41 -14.29 -13.82
C PRO A 156 55.17 -14.30 -14.74
N PRO A 157 54.32 -13.26 -14.71
CA PRO A 157 53.12 -13.20 -15.52
C PRO A 157 53.45 -12.94 -17.00
N THR A 158 52.50 -13.19 -17.90
CA THR A 158 52.62 -12.72 -19.28
C THR A 158 52.27 -11.24 -19.31
N ILE A 159 53.04 -10.42 -20.02
CA ILE A 159 52.81 -8.98 -20.14
C ILE A 159 52.71 -8.60 -21.61
N ILE A 160 51.70 -7.81 -21.93
CA ILE A 160 51.55 -7.15 -23.22
C ILE A 160 51.59 -5.66 -22.96
N VAL A 161 52.45 -4.95 -23.69
CA VAL A 161 52.53 -3.49 -23.66
C VAL A 161 51.83 -2.97 -24.89
N ALA A 162 50.76 -2.20 -24.67
CA ALA A 162 49.97 -1.58 -25.72
C ALA A 162 50.29 -0.07 -25.76
N PRO A 163 51.14 0.40 -26.71
CA PRO A 163 51.41 1.81 -26.88
C PRO A 163 50.11 2.58 -27.19
N SER A 164 49.90 3.72 -26.52
CA SER A 164 48.77 4.62 -26.84
C SER A 164 49.13 5.59 -27.97
N THR A 165 50.41 5.88 -28.17
CA THR A 165 50.96 6.72 -29.23
C THR A 165 52.28 6.12 -29.75
N GLY A 166 52.72 6.53 -30.96
CA GLY A 166 53.75 5.92 -31.84
C GLY A 166 55.17 5.65 -31.30
N GLY A 167 55.31 5.03 -30.12
CA GLY A 167 56.56 4.50 -29.58
C GLY A 167 56.57 2.96 -29.58
N ASN A 168 57.71 2.39 -29.97
CA ASN A 168 57.94 0.95 -29.84
C ASN A 168 58.49 0.63 -28.47
N PHE A 169 57.70 -0.04 -27.65
CA PHE A 169 58.13 -0.56 -26.35
C PHE A 169 58.73 -1.95 -26.51
N PHE A 170 59.81 -2.22 -25.77
CA PHE A 170 60.35 -3.56 -25.65
C PHE A 170 60.44 -3.96 -24.19
N ILE A 171 60.23 -5.25 -23.94
CA ILE A 171 60.34 -5.84 -22.62
C ILE A 171 61.74 -6.45 -22.50
N ASN A 172 62.54 -5.95 -21.56
CA ASN A 172 63.87 -6.50 -21.29
C ASN A 172 63.78 -7.73 -20.38
N LYS A 173 62.98 -7.62 -19.30
CA LYS A 173 62.88 -8.67 -18.28
C LYS A 173 61.51 -8.66 -17.62
N ILE A 174 60.97 -9.86 -17.37
CA ILE A 174 59.77 -10.05 -16.56
C ILE A 174 60.13 -10.94 -15.37
N THR A 175 59.78 -10.48 -14.17
CA THR A 175 59.89 -11.26 -12.94
C THR A 175 58.50 -11.43 -12.32
N ASN A 176 58.42 -12.02 -11.14
CA ASN A 176 57.19 -12.09 -10.35
C ASN A 176 56.87 -10.79 -9.59
N GLU A 177 57.81 -9.85 -9.50
CA GLU A 177 57.64 -8.59 -8.74
C GLU A 177 57.57 -7.36 -9.65
N TYR A 178 58.26 -7.38 -10.79
CA TYR A 178 58.37 -6.25 -11.68
C TYR A 178 58.56 -6.65 -13.14
N VAL A 179 58.30 -5.69 -14.02
CA VAL A 179 58.66 -5.71 -15.44
C VAL A 179 59.64 -4.58 -15.75
N GLU A 180 60.62 -4.87 -16.58
CA GLU A 180 61.61 -3.91 -17.06
C GLU A 180 61.34 -3.59 -18.52
N LEU A 181 61.02 -2.32 -18.79
CA LEU A 181 60.61 -1.82 -20.09
C LEU A 181 61.59 -0.77 -20.59
N GLY A 182 61.81 -0.75 -21.90
CA GLY A 182 62.51 0.32 -22.61
C GLY A 182 61.74 0.79 -23.84
N ILE A 183 62.16 1.92 -24.40
CA ILE A 183 61.65 2.47 -25.65
C ILE A 183 62.73 2.28 -26.72
N GLY A 184 62.39 1.60 -27.82
CA GLY A 184 63.34 1.27 -28.89
C GLY A 184 63.44 2.36 -29.95
N SER A 185 62.31 2.69 -30.59
CA SER A 185 62.22 3.76 -31.59
C SER A 185 60.90 4.50 -31.46
N SER A 186 60.95 5.82 -31.51
CA SER A 186 59.79 6.72 -31.50
C SER A 186 59.57 7.29 -32.91
N VAL A 187 58.36 7.14 -33.44
CA VAL A 187 58.00 7.72 -34.75
C VAL A 187 57.15 8.97 -34.51
N GLY A 188 57.72 10.14 -34.79
CA GLY A 188 56.95 11.37 -35.05
C GLY A 188 56.25 12.01 -33.86
N ILE A 189 56.82 11.98 -32.66
CA ILE A 189 56.26 12.66 -31.48
C ILE A 189 57.33 13.51 -30.82
N ASP A 190 57.15 14.84 -30.82
CA ASP A 190 57.96 15.85 -30.09
C ASP A 190 57.74 15.81 -28.56
N ASP A 191 57.09 14.76 -28.07
CA ASP A 191 56.68 14.63 -26.67
C ASP A 191 57.63 13.65 -25.99
N ASP A 192 58.28 14.11 -24.92
CA ASP A 192 59.25 13.30 -24.17
C ASP A 192 58.58 12.13 -23.43
N LYS A 193 57.23 12.03 -23.46
CA LYS A 193 56.44 11.02 -22.75
C LYS A 193 55.66 10.14 -23.71
N PHE A 194 55.84 8.83 -23.56
CA PHE A 194 55.12 7.82 -24.31
C PHE A 194 54.12 7.10 -23.41
N PRO A 195 52.81 7.41 -23.50
CA PRO A 195 51.77 6.70 -22.75
C PRO A 195 51.54 5.28 -23.30
N PHE A 196 51.24 4.36 -22.40
CA PHE A 196 50.91 2.97 -22.74
C PHE A 196 49.97 2.35 -21.71
N THR A 197 49.32 1.28 -22.14
CA THR A 197 48.53 0.38 -21.29
C THR A 197 49.29 -0.93 -21.12
N LEU A 198 49.26 -1.46 -19.91
CA LEU A 198 49.90 -2.73 -19.58
C LEU A 198 48.83 -3.78 -19.27
N ILE A 199 48.85 -4.87 -20.04
CA ILE A 199 47.93 -5.99 -19.89
C ILE A 199 48.71 -7.15 -19.29
N ILE A 200 48.37 -7.53 -18.06
CA ILE A 200 49.04 -8.62 -17.33
C ILE A 200 48.14 -9.84 -17.34
N SER A 201 48.67 -10.98 -17.79
CA SER A 201 48.01 -12.28 -17.67
C SER A 201 48.69 -13.15 -16.61
N LYS A 202 47.95 -13.55 -15.57
CA LYS A 202 48.41 -14.53 -14.57
C LYS A 202 48.48 -15.91 -15.23
N ARG A 203 49.67 -16.52 -15.19
CA ARG A 203 49.88 -17.91 -15.61
C ARG A 203 49.42 -18.85 -14.50
N LYS A 204 48.75 -19.94 -14.89
CA LYS A 204 48.41 -21.05 -13.99
C LYS A 204 49.58 -21.99 -13.82
#